data_AF-A0A4U0VLE1-F1
#
_entry.id   AF-A0A4U0VLE1-F1
#
_cell.length_a   1.000
_cell.length_b   1.000
_cell.length_c   1.000
_cell.angle_alpha   90.00
_cell.angle_beta   90.00
_cell.angle_gamma   90.00
#
_symmetry.space_group_name_H-M   'P 1'
#
loop_
_entity.id
_entity.type
_entity.pdbx_description
1 polymer ?
#
loop_
_entity_poly.entity_id
_entity_poly.type
_entity_poly.pdbx_seq_one_letter_code
_entity_poly.pdbx_strand_id
1 'polypeptide(L)'
;MDQVLAAGNVTGSLFCIPILLKDNYDTSDMNTTGGNLALAGSQPSVDAPAVTALRNAGAIILGKANLHELALEGISVSSLGGQTINAYDRAQYLRIVSSAAGPRAD
;
A
#
# COMPACT_ATOMS: atom_id res chain seq x y z
N MET A 1 -9.54 -8.48 16.38
CA MET A 1 -10.07 -9.46 15.41
C MET A 1 -10.25 -10.83 16.05
N ASP A 2 -9.28 -11.36 16.79
CA ASP A 2 -9.40 -12.67 17.48
C ASP A 2 -10.61 -12.76 18.40
N GLN A 3 -10.90 -11.72 19.18
CA GLN A 3 -12.09 -11.67 20.04
C GLN A 3 -13.41 -11.71 19.24
N VAL A 4 -13.45 -11.04 18.08
CA VAL A 4 -14.62 -11.02 17.18
C VAL A 4 -14.82 -12.41 16.56
N LEU A 5 -13.72 -13.05 16.17
CA LEU A 5 -13.72 -14.42 15.68
C LEU A 5 -14.17 -15.40 16.76
N ALA A 6 -13.62 -15.30 17.97
CA ALA A 6 -13.97 -16.15 19.11
C ALA A 6 -15.45 -15.99 19.54
N ALA A 7 -16.01 -14.79 19.38
CA ALA A 7 -17.42 -14.51 19.64
C ALA A 7 -18.37 -14.98 18.51
N GLY A 8 -17.85 -15.51 17.39
CA GLY A 8 -18.65 -15.89 16.22
C GLY A 8 -19.24 -14.70 15.46
N ASN A 9 -18.78 -13.48 15.72
CA ASN A 9 -19.34 -12.23 15.20
C ASN A 9 -18.55 -11.72 13.99
N VAL A 10 -18.09 -12.62 13.12
CA VAL A 10 -17.35 -12.24 11.90
C VAL A 10 -18.30 -11.59 10.92
N THR A 11 -18.09 -10.30 10.66
CA THR A 11 -18.86 -9.52 9.70
C THR A 11 -17.90 -8.82 8.71
N GLY A 12 -18.32 -8.73 7.45
CA GLY A 12 -17.53 -8.12 6.37
C GLY A 12 -16.91 -9.14 5.40
N SER A 13 -16.98 -8.84 4.10
CA SER A 13 -16.51 -9.73 3.03
C SER A 13 -14.99 -9.88 2.96
N LEU A 14 -14.24 -9.01 3.62
CA LEU A 14 -12.78 -9.00 3.68
C LEU A 14 -12.25 -9.12 5.12
N PHE A 15 -13.06 -9.64 6.05
CA PHE A 15 -12.63 -9.80 7.43
C PHE A 15 -11.30 -10.56 7.53
N CYS A 16 -10.32 -9.94 8.19
CA CYS A 16 -8.98 -10.48 8.40
C CYS A 16 -8.13 -10.65 7.12
N ILE A 17 -8.54 -10.07 5.99
CA ILE A 17 -7.74 -10.11 4.76
C ILE A 17 -6.72 -8.96 4.76
N PRO A 18 -5.40 -9.24 4.70
CA PRO A 18 -4.37 -8.20 4.63
C PRO A 18 -4.28 -7.57 3.24
N ILE A 19 -4.13 -6.25 3.19
CA ILE A 19 -4.03 -5.45 1.97
C ILE A 19 -2.90 -4.43 2.10
N LEU A 20 -2.12 -4.27 1.04
CA LEU A 20 -1.24 -3.14 0.84
C LEU A 20 -1.89 -2.15 -0.12
N LEU A 21 -1.87 -0.87 0.23
CA LEU A 21 -2.39 0.20 -0.61
C LEU A 21 -1.26 0.78 -1.44
N LYS A 22 -1.47 1.07 -2.72
CA LYS A 22 -0.51 1.89 -3.47
C LYS A 22 -0.36 3.26 -2.78
N ASP A 23 0.85 3.81 -2.70
CA ASP A 23 1.13 5.03 -1.93
C ASP A 23 0.60 6.35 -2.56
N ASN A 24 -0.46 6.25 -3.36
CA ASN A 24 -1.26 7.36 -3.85
C ASN A 24 -2.75 7.23 -3.42
N TYR A 25 -3.06 6.28 -2.53
CA TYR A 25 -4.36 6.19 -1.86
C TYR A 25 -4.29 6.90 -0.51
N ASP A 26 -5.17 7.86 -0.30
CA ASP A 26 -5.24 8.62 0.95
C ASP A 26 -5.70 7.78 2.12
N THR A 27 -4.96 7.92 3.21
CA THR A 27 -5.15 7.26 4.49
C THR A 27 -4.96 8.30 5.58
N SER A 28 -5.90 8.38 6.51
CA SER A 28 -5.85 9.30 7.65
C SER A 28 -4.84 8.91 8.72
N ASP A 29 -4.37 7.66 8.70
CA ASP A 29 -3.48 7.04 9.68
C ASP A 29 -2.04 6.81 9.17
N MET A 30 -1.77 7.09 7.89
CA MET A 30 -0.45 6.96 7.26
C MET A 30 -0.26 8.04 6.19
N ASN A 31 0.99 8.43 5.95
CA ASN A 31 1.32 9.39 4.89
C ASN A 31 0.94 8.84 3.49
N THR A 32 0.59 9.75 2.59
CA THR A 32 0.46 9.50 1.15
C THR A 32 1.49 10.34 0.43
N THR A 33 2.58 9.71 -0.01
CA THR A 33 3.74 10.44 -0.54
C THR A 33 3.80 10.41 -2.06
N GLY A 34 3.07 9.51 -2.72
CA GLY A 34 3.20 9.28 -4.14
C GLY A 34 4.58 8.78 -4.56
N GLY A 35 5.37 8.22 -3.62
CA GLY A 35 6.78 7.87 -3.82
C GLY A 35 7.73 9.08 -3.87
N ASN A 36 7.24 10.29 -3.63
CA ASN A 36 8.02 11.52 -3.76
C ASN A 36 8.59 11.95 -2.40
N LEU A 37 9.91 12.13 -2.33
CA LEU A 37 10.62 12.55 -1.12
C LEU A 37 10.14 13.91 -0.59
N ALA A 38 9.75 14.83 -1.46
CA ALA A 38 9.20 16.12 -1.05
C ALA A 38 7.83 16.00 -0.34
N LEU A 39 7.13 14.88 -0.55
CA LEU A 39 5.84 14.58 0.07
C LEU A 39 5.95 13.53 1.19
N ALA A 40 7.16 13.24 1.69
CA ALA A 40 7.38 12.21 2.70
C ALA A 40 6.54 12.40 3.98
N GLY A 41 6.16 13.64 4.31
CA GLY A 41 5.30 14.01 5.45
C GLY A 41 3.86 14.36 5.09
N SER A 42 3.40 14.07 3.87
CA SER A 42 2.04 14.38 3.42
C SER A 42 1.03 13.47 4.12
N GLN A 43 0.33 14.00 5.13
CA GLN A 43 -0.66 13.27 5.93
C GLN A 43 -2.08 13.73 5.58
N PRO A 44 -2.87 12.92 4.84
CA PRO A 44 -4.28 13.19 4.62
C PRO A 44 -5.07 13.24 5.94
N SER A 45 -6.12 14.06 5.99
CA SER A 45 -7.03 14.14 7.14
C SER A 45 -8.14 13.08 7.11
N VAL A 46 -8.39 12.49 5.95
CA VAL A 46 -9.45 11.49 5.72
C VAL A 46 -8.97 10.39 4.78
N ASP A 47 -9.59 9.22 4.91
CA ASP A 47 -9.39 8.10 4.00
C ASP A 47 -10.02 8.37 2.63
N ALA A 48 -9.37 7.93 1.55
CA ALA A 48 -9.99 7.90 0.23
C ALA A 48 -11.22 6.97 0.23
N PRO A 49 -12.25 7.21 -0.62
CA PRO A 49 -13.47 6.39 -0.62
C PRO A 49 -13.22 4.89 -0.77
N ALA A 50 -12.23 4.49 -1.57
CA ALA A 50 -11.84 3.09 -1.73
C ALA A 50 -11.26 2.48 -0.44
N VAL A 51 -10.44 3.25 0.29
CA VAL A 51 -9.85 2.83 1.57
C VAL A 51 -10.96 2.66 2.61
N THR A 52 -11.87 3.62 2.70
CA THR A 52 -13.06 3.53 3.56
C THR A 52 -13.89 2.28 3.26
N ALA A 53 -14.11 1.96 1.98
CA ALA A 53 -14.84 0.77 1.59
C ALA A 53 -14.11 -0.54 2.01
N LEU A 54 -12.79 -0.62 1.84
CA LEU A 54 -11.99 -1.77 2.28
C LEU A 54 -12.04 -1.96 3.80
N ARG A 55 -11.90 -0.88 4.57
CA ARG A 55 -12.02 -0.92 6.04
C ARG A 55 -13.40 -1.36 6.49
N ASN A 56 -14.46 -0.82 5.88
CA ASN A 56 -15.84 -1.21 6.17
C ASN A 56 -16.13 -2.68 5.84
N ALA A 57 -15.44 -3.24 4.84
CA ALA A 57 -15.50 -4.66 4.51
C ALA A 57 -14.70 -5.55 5.48
N GLY A 58 -13.97 -4.98 6.45
CA GLY A 58 -13.20 -5.71 7.47
C GLY A 58 -11.75 -6.00 7.08
N ALA A 59 -11.23 -5.40 6.01
CA ALA A 59 -9.86 -5.60 5.56
C ALA A 59 -8.83 -4.99 6.55
N ILE A 60 -7.65 -5.61 6.63
CA ILE A 60 -6.51 -5.11 7.39
C ILE A 60 -5.57 -4.40 6.41
N ILE A 61 -5.45 -3.08 6.51
CA ILE A 61 -4.46 -2.33 5.73
C ILE A 61 -3.13 -2.39 6.48
N LEU A 62 -2.14 -3.04 5.88
CA LEU A 62 -0.81 -3.24 6.49
C LEU A 62 0.16 -2.08 6.26
N GLY A 63 -0.06 -1.32 5.19
CA GLY A 63 0.86 -0.24 4.82
C GLY A 63 0.69 0.25 3.39
N LYS A 64 1.63 1.09 2.99
CA LYS A 64 1.71 1.70 1.66
C LYS A 64 2.78 1.02 0.82
N ALA A 65 2.43 0.64 -0.40
CA ALA A 65 3.30 0.03 -1.39
C ALA A 65 3.92 1.11 -2.28
N ASN A 66 5.21 0.93 -2.61
CA ASN A 66 5.93 1.81 -3.50
C ASN A 66 5.28 1.88 -4.89
N LEU A 67 5.58 2.93 -5.63
CA LEU A 67 5.11 3.16 -6.99
C LEU A 67 6.20 3.86 -7.77
N HIS A 68 6.04 3.95 -9.09
CA HIS A 68 6.80 4.95 -9.83
C HIS A 68 6.35 6.33 -9.35
N GLU A 69 7.30 7.24 -9.15
CA GLU A 69 7.03 8.57 -8.58
C GLU A 69 5.83 9.24 -9.27
N LEU A 70 4.85 9.63 -8.46
CA LEU A 70 3.59 10.27 -8.86
C LEU A 70 2.80 9.50 -9.94
N ALA A 71 3.05 8.20 -10.07
CA ALA A 71 2.49 7.30 -11.08
C ALA A 71 2.79 7.71 -12.54
N LEU A 72 3.92 8.38 -12.79
CA LEU A 72 4.24 8.95 -14.11
C LEU A 72 4.73 7.92 -15.14
N GLU A 73 5.38 6.84 -14.71
CA GLU A 73 5.89 5.79 -15.61
C GLU A 73 5.72 4.37 -15.05
N GLY A 74 6.08 3.37 -15.85
CA GLY A 74 5.81 1.95 -15.58
C GLY A 74 7.01 1.11 -15.12
N ILE A 75 8.05 1.70 -14.53
CA ILE A 75 9.25 0.95 -14.07
C ILE A 75 9.44 0.93 -12.54
N SER A 76 8.51 1.51 -11.78
CA SER A 76 8.50 1.48 -10.30
C SER A 76 9.80 2.00 -9.64
N VAL A 77 10.23 3.20 -10.04
CA VAL A 77 11.32 3.97 -9.42
C VAL A 77 10.73 5.20 -8.74
N SER A 78 11.14 5.46 -7.51
CA SER A 78 10.73 6.67 -6.80
C SER A 78 11.86 7.27 -5.96
N SER A 79 11.81 8.58 -5.71
CA SER A 79 12.84 9.24 -4.91
C SER A 79 12.78 8.85 -3.43
N LEU A 80 11.59 8.51 -2.91
CA LEU A 80 11.42 8.06 -1.53
C LEU A 80 11.68 6.57 -1.33
N GLY A 81 11.12 5.73 -2.21
CA GLY A 81 11.14 4.27 -2.08
C GLY A 81 12.19 3.55 -2.91
N GLY A 82 12.91 4.28 -3.78
CA GLY A 82 13.89 3.71 -4.70
C GLY A 82 13.25 2.82 -5.78
N GLN A 83 14.06 1.93 -6.34
CA GLN A 83 13.63 0.94 -7.34
C GLN A 83 13.03 -0.28 -6.67
N THR A 84 11.77 -0.60 -6.97
CA THR A 84 11.22 -1.92 -6.64
C THR A 84 11.69 -2.97 -7.64
N ILE A 85 12.24 -4.07 -7.14
CA ILE A 85 12.85 -5.11 -7.98
C ILE A 85 11.83 -6.22 -8.27
N ASN A 86 11.92 -6.83 -9.45
CA ASN A 86 11.12 -7.99 -9.81
C ASN A 86 11.55 -9.22 -8.97
N ALA A 87 10.57 -9.88 -8.34
CA ALA A 87 10.80 -11.03 -7.45
C ALA A 87 11.25 -12.30 -8.19
N TYR A 88 10.89 -12.46 -9.47
CA TYR A 88 11.23 -13.65 -10.26
C TYR A 88 12.59 -13.52 -10.95
N ASP A 89 12.95 -12.31 -11.37
CA ASP A 89 14.24 -12.00 -12.00
C ASP A 89 14.68 -10.59 -11.61
N ARG A 90 15.70 -10.53 -10.75
CA ARG A 90 16.22 -9.27 -10.19
C ARG A 90 16.99 -8.42 -11.20
N ALA A 91 17.40 -8.99 -12.34
CA ALA A 91 18.07 -8.26 -13.40
C ALA A 91 17.08 -7.48 -14.29
N GLN A 92 15.77 -7.75 -14.15
CA GLN A 92 14.73 -7.07 -14.90
C GLN A 92 14.01 -6.02 -14.07
N TYR A 93 13.71 -4.89 -14.70
CA TYR A 93 12.80 -3.91 -14.14
C TYR A 93 11.42 -4.52 -13.89
N LEU A 94 10.83 -4.16 -12.76
CA LEU A 94 9.43 -4.44 -12.50
C LEU A 94 8.57 -3.50 -13.35
N ARG A 95 7.98 -4.03 -14.43
CA ARG A 95 7.26 -3.23 -15.45
C ARG A 95 5.80 -2.95 -15.09
N ILE A 96 5.60 -2.24 -13.99
CA ILE A 96 4.27 -1.75 -13.55
C ILE A 96 4.44 -0.39 -12.88
N VAL A 97 3.33 0.35 -12.77
CA VAL A 97 3.29 1.67 -12.09
C VAL A 97 3.11 1.53 -10.57
N SER A 98 2.72 0.35 -10.11
CA SER A 98 2.42 0.04 -8.71
C SER A 98 3.20 -1.18 -8.28
N SER A 99 3.96 -1.11 -7.19
CA SER A 99 4.86 -2.19 -6.82
C SER A 99 4.84 -2.44 -5.33
N ALA A 100 4.49 -3.65 -4.92
CA ALA A 100 4.82 -4.11 -3.57
C ALA A 100 6.28 -4.57 -3.57
N ALA A 101 7.12 -3.93 -2.78
CA ALA A 101 8.46 -4.45 -2.50
C ALA A 101 8.36 -5.48 -1.36
N GLY A 102 9.00 -6.64 -1.53
CA GLY A 102 9.42 -7.43 -0.37
C GLY A 102 10.66 -6.78 0.26
N PRO A 103 10.95 -7.06 1.56
CA PRO A 103 12.15 -6.51 2.19
C PRO A 103 13.39 -6.85 1.38
N ARG A 104 14.31 -5.89 1.27
CA ARG A 104 15.67 -6.15 0.82
C ARG A 104 16.29 -7.08 1.87
N ALA A 105 16.58 -8.31 1.49
CA ALA A 105 17.43 -9.17 2.30
C ALA A 105 18.86 -8.68 2.11
N ASP A 106 19.34 -7.86 3.04
CA ASP A 106 20.75 -7.64 3.37
C ASP A 106 20.95 -7.63 4.89
#